data_AF-A0A357HFP4-F1
#
_entry.id   AF-A0A357HFP4-F1
#
_cell.length_a   1.000
_cell.length_b   1.000
_cell.length_c   1.000
_cell.angle_alpha   90.00
_cell.angle_beta   90.00
_cell.angle_gamma   90.00
#
_symmetry.space_group_name_H-M   'P 1'
#
loop_
_entity.id
_entity.type
_entity.pdbx_description
1 polymer ?
#
loop_
_entity_poly.entity_id
_entity_poly.type
_entity_poly.pdbx_seq_one_letter_code
_entity_poly.pdbx_strand_id
1 'polypeptide(L)'
;MADKILDTFIAEENLPYAFCPGCSHGKILEALSDSLKQQGLDPSEVVIVTDIGCVGLSDKYFVTHAFHGLHGRAITYASGIKMQNPDLKVVVLIGDGGCGIGGHHLLNAARLNTDINVLVFNNFNFGMTGGQHSVTTPLDSITATTTLGSTDAPMDIAGTAQVNGGGFIARATAFDKDLPELIQKAMNHDGFSLIDTWELCTAYFVPRNDFGRKEMMEYMDSMQMTSGVLQETDRPSFQTSYKNIQKQASEQSPMSGLVLDTKFSSNLEKPIRIILAGAAGQKVVSAGNLLASAATLSGLWTSRRADFPITIQTGFSVAEIVISPEPVDYSGIVKPDIVAIIAQEGKAKISRLTNAMESTGTIYHSEDLGDIDSEANI
;
A
#
# COMPACT_ATOMS: atom_id res chain seq x y z
N MET A 1 1.70 -32.29 4.86
CA MET A 1 0.53 -32.90 5.53
C MET A 1 -0.64 -32.59 4.61
N ALA A 2 -1.59 -33.49 4.40
CA ALA A 2 -2.79 -33.11 3.65
C ALA A 2 -3.61 -32.20 4.57
N ASP A 3 -3.54 -30.89 4.33
CA ASP A 3 -4.11 -29.88 5.20
C ASP A 3 -5.62 -30.07 5.32
N LYS A 4 -6.11 -30.08 6.57
CA LYS A 4 -7.54 -30.11 6.85
C LYS A 4 -8.14 -28.82 6.29
N ILE A 5 -9.04 -28.96 5.32
CA ILE A 5 -9.98 -27.90 4.94
C ILE A 5 -10.68 -27.46 6.24
N LEU A 6 -10.59 -26.17 6.57
CA LEU A 6 -11.24 -25.66 7.77
C LEU A 6 -12.76 -25.77 7.66
N ASP A 7 -13.42 -26.16 8.75
CA ASP A 7 -14.89 -26.21 8.81
C ASP A 7 -15.50 -24.81 8.88
N THR A 8 -14.72 -23.81 9.27
CA THR A 8 -15.06 -22.38 9.27
C THR A 8 -13.79 -21.55 9.24
N PHE A 9 -13.84 -20.37 8.62
CA PHE A 9 -12.77 -19.38 8.75
C PHE A 9 -12.94 -18.47 9.97
N ILE A 10 -14.04 -18.61 10.72
CA ILE A 10 -14.27 -17.84 11.94
C ILE A 10 -13.42 -18.40 13.09
N ALA A 11 -12.64 -17.53 13.74
CA ALA A 11 -11.94 -17.81 14.98
C ALA A 11 -12.96 -17.87 16.14
N GLU A 12 -13.47 -19.07 16.42
CA GLU A 12 -14.54 -19.29 17.41
C GLU A 12 -14.16 -18.80 18.82
N GLU A 13 -12.87 -18.80 19.17
CA GLU A 13 -12.35 -18.29 20.43
C GLU A 13 -12.57 -16.78 20.63
N ASN A 14 -12.79 -16.04 19.54
CA ASN A 14 -13.02 -14.60 19.58
C ASN A 14 -14.52 -14.25 19.63
N LEU A 15 -15.41 -15.24 19.56
CA LEU A 15 -16.85 -15.03 19.69
C LEU A 15 -17.27 -14.73 21.14
N PRO A 16 -18.37 -14.00 21.36
CA PRO A 16 -19.32 -13.47 20.36
C PRO A 16 -18.80 -12.24 19.62
N TYR A 17 -19.38 -11.95 18.45
CA TYR A 17 -19.11 -10.70 17.72
C TYR A 17 -19.38 -9.48 18.61
N ALA A 18 -18.43 -8.55 18.64
CA ALA A 18 -18.49 -7.31 19.42
C ALA A 18 -19.26 -6.21 18.66
N PHE A 19 -20.38 -6.59 18.05
CA PHE A 19 -21.30 -5.69 17.37
C PHE A 19 -22.58 -5.49 18.20
N CYS A 20 -23.33 -4.43 17.89
CA CYS A 20 -24.60 -4.17 18.56
C CYS A 20 -25.61 -5.30 18.31
N PRO A 21 -26.51 -5.59 19.26
CA PRO A 21 -27.59 -6.55 19.04
C PRO A 21 -28.39 -6.23 17.76
N GLY A 22 -28.56 -7.23 16.89
CA GLY A 22 -29.24 -7.08 15.60
C GLY A 22 -28.41 -6.42 14.50
N CYS A 23 -27.16 -6.01 14.78
CA CYS A 23 -26.25 -5.52 13.75
C CYS A 23 -26.03 -6.58 12.67
N SER A 24 -26.02 -6.14 11.41
CA SER A 24 -25.95 -7.04 10.25
C SER A 24 -24.53 -7.42 9.84
N HIS A 25 -23.49 -6.77 10.39
CA HIS A 25 -22.08 -7.07 10.09
C HIS A 25 -21.77 -8.57 10.22
N GLY A 26 -22.24 -9.20 11.31
CA GLY A 26 -22.00 -10.61 11.56
C GLY A 26 -22.51 -11.51 10.42
N LYS A 27 -23.64 -11.18 9.79
CA LYS A 27 -24.17 -11.93 8.64
C LYS A 27 -23.24 -11.89 7.43
N ILE A 28 -22.62 -10.73 7.19
CA ILE A 28 -21.66 -10.56 6.11
C ILE A 28 -20.36 -11.33 6.42
N LEU A 29 -19.92 -11.33 7.70
CA LEU A 29 -18.74 -12.12 8.11
C LEU A 29 -18.98 -13.63 7.96
N GLU A 30 -20.14 -14.14 8.36
CA GLU A 30 -20.51 -15.54 8.13
C GLU A 30 -20.53 -15.87 6.64
N ALA A 31 -21.14 -15.01 5.80
CA ALA A 31 -21.18 -15.23 4.36
C ALA A 31 -19.79 -15.24 3.71
N LEU A 32 -18.88 -14.38 4.18
CA LEU A 32 -17.48 -14.41 3.75
C LEU A 32 -16.79 -15.70 4.20
N SER A 33 -16.96 -16.13 5.45
CA SER A 33 -16.41 -17.39 5.96
C SER A 33 -16.88 -18.59 5.14
N ASP A 34 -18.18 -18.67 4.86
CA ASP A 34 -18.77 -19.71 4.03
C ASP A 34 -18.20 -19.70 2.60
N SER A 35 -18.03 -18.52 2.01
CA SER A 35 -17.42 -18.37 0.69
C SER A 35 -15.97 -18.87 0.64
N LEU A 36 -15.16 -18.54 1.64
CA LEU A 36 -13.76 -18.99 1.76
C LEU A 36 -13.69 -20.52 1.92
N LYS A 37 -14.56 -21.07 2.78
CA LYS A 37 -14.70 -22.52 2.98
C LYS A 37 -15.09 -23.25 1.71
N GLN A 38 -16.11 -22.76 0.99
CA GLN A 38 -16.59 -23.37 -0.25
C GLN A 38 -15.51 -23.39 -1.35
N GLN A 39 -14.61 -22.40 -1.35
CA GLN A 39 -13.46 -22.36 -2.25
C GLN A 39 -12.33 -23.32 -1.84
N GLY A 40 -12.36 -23.86 -0.61
CA GLY A 40 -11.31 -24.74 -0.09
C GLY A 40 -9.95 -24.05 0.03
N LEU A 41 -9.94 -22.73 0.28
CA LEU A 41 -8.71 -21.94 0.38
C LEU A 41 -7.90 -22.33 1.62
N ASP A 42 -6.58 -22.22 1.52
CA ASP A 42 -5.71 -22.28 2.69
C ASP A 42 -5.75 -20.92 3.41
N PRO A 43 -5.99 -20.88 4.73
CA PRO A 43 -5.88 -19.68 5.57
C PRO A 43 -4.66 -18.80 5.32
N SER A 44 -3.50 -19.41 5.03
CA SER A 44 -2.24 -18.73 4.78
C SER A 44 -2.17 -18.03 3.42
N GLU A 45 -3.10 -18.33 2.50
CA GLU A 45 -3.21 -17.69 1.19
C GLU A 45 -4.18 -16.51 1.18
N VAL A 46 -4.92 -16.31 2.28
CA VAL A 46 -5.94 -15.25 2.40
C VAL A 46 -5.42 -14.12 3.27
N VAL A 47 -5.58 -12.88 2.80
CA VAL A 47 -5.29 -11.67 3.55
C VAL A 47 -6.54 -10.81 3.65
N ILE A 48 -7.03 -10.59 4.86
CA ILE A 48 -8.11 -9.65 5.15
C ILE A 48 -7.52 -8.29 5.51
N VAL A 49 -7.93 -7.26 4.77
CA VAL A 49 -7.50 -5.87 4.99
C VAL A 49 -8.71 -5.05 5.43
N THR A 50 -8.72 -4.62 6.69
CA THR A 50 -9.84 -3.90 7.28
C THR A 50 -9.60 -2.39 7.30
N ASP A 51 -10.67 -1.63 7.11
CA ASP A 51 -10.68 -0.18 7.30
C ASP A 51 -11.07 0.22 8.74
N ILE A 52 -10.93 1.50 9.08
CA ILE A 52 -11.45 2.04 10.35
C ILE A 52 -12.98 2.15 10.31
N GLY A 53 -13.65 1.64 11.34
CA GLY A 53 -15.10 1.66 11.51
C GLY A 53 -15.57 0.43 12.27
N CYS A 54 -16.88 0.21 12.41
CA CYS A 54 -17.40 -1.04 12.98
C CYS A 54 -16.85 -2.25 12.22
N VAL A 55 -16.81 -2.17 10.87
CA VAL A 55 -16.16 -3.14 9.99
C VAL A 55 -14.70 -3.41 10.35
N GLY A 56 -14.00 -2.46 10.96
CA GLY A 56 -12.63 -2.58 11.41
C GLY A 56 -12.39 -3.60 12.50
N LEU A 57 -13.45 -4.01 13.20
CA LEU A 57 -13.37 -5.08 14.20
C LEU A 57 -13.38 -6.49 13.58
N SER A 58 -13.52 -6.60 12.26
CA SER A 58 -13.85 -7.86 11.59
C SER A 58 -12.66 -8.82 11.45
N ASP A 59 -11.46 -8.31 11.25
CA ASP A 59 -10.27 -9.12 10.94
C ASP A 59 -9.90 -10.12 12.03
N LYS A 60 -9.99 -9.73 13.30
CA LYS A 60 -9.72 -10.62 14.44
C LYS A 60 -10.65 -11.84 14.49
N TYR A 61 -11.79 -11.80 13.80
CA TYR A 61 -12.71 -12.92 13.74
C TYR A 61 -12.33 -13.96 12.69
N PHE A 62 -11.27 -13.75 11.89
CA PHE A 62 -10.87 -14.67 10.85
C PHE A 62 -9.54 -15.36 11.16
N VAL A 63 -9.49 -16.66 10.88
CA VAL A 63 -8.25 -17.45 10.85
C VAL A 63 -7.58 -17.22 9.50
N THR A 64 -6.99 -16.04 9.30
CA THR A 64 -6.26 -15.64 8.08
C THR A 64 -5.10 -14.71 8.42
N HIS A 65 -4.30 -14.29 7.43
CA HIS A 65 -3.53 -13.07 7.59
C HIS A 65 -4.45 -11.85 7.67
N ALA A 66 -4.04 -10.83 8.43
CA ALA A 66 -4.82 -9.63 8.65
C ALA A 66 -3.94 -8.37 8.61
N PHE A 67 -4.48 -7.28 8.06
CA PHE A 67 -3.89 -5.95 8.13
C PHE A 67 -4.97 -4.91 8.43
N HIS A 68 -4.91 -4.32 9.63
CA HIS A 68 -5.80 -3.23 10.02
C HIS A 68 -5.22 -1.88 9.60
N GLY A 69 -5.85 -1.22 8.63
CA GLY A 69 -5.36 0.02 8.04
C GLY A 69 -5.84 1.30 8.71
N LEU A 70 -5.44 2.44 8.15
CA LEU A 70 -6.00 3.75 8.43
C LEU A 70 -7.30 3.99 7.65
N HIS A 71 -8.13 4.89 8.14
CA HIS A 71 -9.46 5.17 7.57
C HIS A 71 -9.40 5.59 6.08
N GLY A 72 -10.17 4.89 5.25
CA GLY A 72 -10.20 5.00 3.80
C GLY A 72 -8.88 4.63 3.12
N ARG A 73 -8.02 3.82 3.73
CA ARG A 73 -6.73 3.38 3.14
C ARG A 73 -6.63 1.87 2.96
N ALA A 74 -7.61 1.09 3.42
CA ALA A 74 -7.63 -0.37 3.25
C ALA A 74 -7.41 -0.82 1.79
N ILE A 75 -8.08 -0.17 0.82
CA ILE A 75 -7.91 -0.43 -0.62
C ILE A 75 -6.46 -0.19 -1.08
N THR A 76 -5.80 0.86 -0.56
CA THR A 76 -4.40 1.18 -0.87
C THR A 76 -3.46 0.08 -0.38
N TYR A 77 -3.63 -0.35 0.87
CA TYR A 77 -2.79 -1.41 1.44
C TYR A 77 -3.00 -2.75 0.74
N ALA A 78 -4.27 -3.12 0.49
CA ALA A 78 -4.61 -4.32 -0.26
C ALA A 78 -4.00 -4.33 -1.66
N SER A 79 -4.04 -3.20 -2.37
CA SER A 79 -3.41 -3.06 -3.68
C SER A 79 -1.91 -3.34 -3.60
N GLY A 80 -1.21 -2.77 -2.61
CA GLY A 80 0.22 -3.00 -2.39
C GLY A 80 0.54 -4.46 -2.06
N ILE A 81 -0.23 -5.08 -1.15
CA ILE A 81 -0.09 -6.50 -0.79
C ILE A 81 -0.23 -7.39 -2.02
N LYS A 82 -1.28 -7.18 -2.82
CA LYS A 82 -1.51 -7.96 -4.04
C LYS A 82 -0.45 -7.73 -5.11
N MET A 83 0.02 -6.49 -5.28
CA MET A 83 1.10 -6.20 -6.22
C MET A 83 2.42 -6.87 -5.81
N GLN A 84 2.70 -6.95 -4.51
CA GLN A 84 3.90 -7.60 -4.00
C GLN A 84 3.82 -9.14 -4.08
N ASN A 85 2.65 -9.72 -3.79
CA ASN A 85 2.42 -11.15 -3.91
C ASN A 85 1.09 -11.44 -4.64
N PRO A 86 1.14 -11.61 -5.98
CA PRO A 86 -0.04 -11.82 -6.81
C PRO A 86 -0.80 -13.12 -6.54
N ASP A 87 -0.21 -14.09 -5.84
CA ASP A 87 -0.84 -15.39 -5.59
C ASP A 87 -1.83 -15.34 -4.42
N LEU A 88 -1.76 -14.30 -3.57
CA LEU A 88 -2.65 -14.15 -2.42
C LEU A 88 -4.09 -13.76 -2.83
N LYS A 89 -5.07 -14.29 -2.09
CA LYS A 89 -6.45 -13.83 -2.09
C LYS A 89 -6.60 -12.68 -1.11
N VAL A 90 -6.65 -11.46 -1.63
CA VAL A 90 -6.76 -10.25 -0.81
C VAL A 90 -8.21 -9.77 -0.79
N VAL A 91 -8.78 -9.68 0.41
CA VAL A 91 -10.16 -9.24 0.67
C VAL A 91 -10.14 -7.98 1.52
N VAL A 92 -10.77 -6.92 1.02
CA VAL A 92 -10.92 -5.64 1.70
C VAL A 92 -12.29 -5.58 2.35
N LEU A 93 -12.33 -5.32 3.65
CA LEU A 93 -13.57 -5.05 4.39
C LEU A 93 -13.59 -3.55 4.74
N ILE A 94 -14.51 -2.82 4.14
CA ILE A 94 -14.57 -1.35 4.24
C ILE A 94 -16.02 -0.89 4.44
N GLY A 95 -16.22 0.15 5.23
CA GLY A 95 -17.54 0.76 5.39
C GLY A 95 -17.84 1.73 4.25
N ASP A 96 -19.11 2.05 4.04
CA ASP A 96 -19.55 3.15 3.19
C ASP A 96 -18.80 4.47 3.47
N GLY A 97 -18.56 4.80 4.75
CA GLY A 97 -17.75 5.97 5.11
C GLY A 97 -16.28 5.89 4.71
N GLY A 98 -15.71 4.68 4.80
CA GLY A 98 -14.38 4.38 4.29
C GLY A 98 -14.29 4.58 2.77
N CYS A 99 -15.34 4.20 2.04
CA CYS A 99 -15.45 4.48 0.60
C CYS A 99 -15.62 5.98 0.30
N GLY A 100 -16.14 6.77 1.23
CA GLY A 100 -16.17 8.23 1.13
C GLY A 100 -14.77 8.84 1.17
N ILE A 101 -14.09 8.77 2.33
CA ILE A 101 -12.73 9.33 2.50
C ILE A 101 -11.67 8.59 1.65
N GLY A 102 -11.92 7.32 1.34
CA GLY A 102 -11.09 6.48 0.48
C GLY A 102 -11.47 6.52 -0.99
N GLY A 103 -12.41 7.39 -1.40
CA GLY A 103 -13.00 7.38 -2.74
C GLY A 103 -11.96 7.38 -3.87
N HIS A 104 -10.92 8.21 -3.79
CA HIS A 104 -9.89 8.26 -4.82
C HIS A 104 -9.10 6.94 -4.96
N HIS A 105 -8.91 6.20 -3.86
CA HIS A 105 -8.26 4.88 -3.90
C HIS A 105 -9.18 3.83 -4.53
N LEU A 106 -10.47 3.89 -4.22
CA LEU A 106 -11.49 3.08 -4.88
C LEU A 106 -11.49 3.31 -6.40
N LEU A 107 -11.54 4.57 -6.84
CA LEU A 107 -11.54 4.90 -8.28
C LEU A 107 -10.30 4.37 -8.99
N ASN A 108 -9.11 4.52 -8.37
CA ASN A 108 -7.87 4.06 -9.00
C ASN A 108 -7.74 2.54 -9.00
N ALA A 109 -8.16 1.84 -7.95
CA ALA A 109 -8.14 0.37 -7.93
C ALA A 109 -9.07 -0.21 -9.00
N ALA A 110 -10.29 0.34 -9.13
CA ALA A 110 -11.22 -0.03 -10.19
C ALA A 110 -10.65 0.28 -11.58
N ARG A 111 -10.15 1.50 -11.81
CA ARG A 111 -9.57 1.93 -13.09
C ARG A 111 -8.38 1.07 -13.52
N LEU A 112 -7.49 0.74 -12.59
CA LEU A 112 -6.34 -0.12 -12.85
C LEU A 112 -6.75 -1.59 -13.05
N ASN A 113 -7.93 -1.97 -12.56
CA ASN A 113 -8.38 -3.35 -12.45
C ASN A 113 -7.42 -4.18 -11.57
N THR A 114 -7.04 -3.63 -10.42
CA THR A 114 -6.19 -4.33 -9.44
C THR A 114 -6.93 -5.54 -8.87
N ASP A 115 -6.35 -6.74 -8.92
CA ASP A 115 -6.97 -8.01 -8.46
C ASP A 115 -7.15 -8.09 -6.93
N ILE A 116 -8.08 -7.30 -6.39
CA ILE A 116 -8.48 -7.25 -4.99
C ILE A 116 -10.00 -7.32 -4.88
N ASN A 117 -10.48 -7.88 -3.78
CA ASN A 117 -11.91 -8.11 -3.56
C ASN A 117 -12.45 -7.16 -2.49
N VAL A 118 -13.25 -6.19 -2.88
CA VAL A 118 -13.77 -5.16 -1.97
C VAL A 118 -15.20 -5.49 -1.55
N LEU A 119 -15.37 -5.80 -0.27
CA LEU A 119 -16.68 -5.99 0.35
C LEU A 119 -17.04 -4.75 1.17
N VAL A 120 -18.04 -4.01 0.69
CA VAL A 120 -18.49 -2.77 1.34
C VAL A 120 -19.62 -3.10 2.31
N PHE A 121 -19.47 -2.66 3.56
CA PHE A 121 -20.46 -2.77 4.62
C PHE A 121 -21.22 -1.44 4.66
N ASN A 122 -22.32 -1.37 3.92
CA ASN A 122 -23.05 -0.13 3.70
C ASN A 122 -24.27 -0.05 4.61
N ASN A 123 -24.13 0.67 5.72
CA ASN A 123 -25.17 0.85 6.72
C ASN A 123 -25.67 2.31 6.83
N PHE A 124 -25.33 3.13 5.84
CA PHE A 124 -25.79 4.51 5.65
C PHE A 124 -25.34 5.51 6.71
N ASN A 125 -24.41 5.18 7.60
CA ASN A 125 -23.91 6.11 8.61
C ASN A 125 -22.52 5.75 9.15
N PHE A 126 -21.91 6.66 9.90
CA PHE A 126 -20.70 6.33 10.65
C PHE A 126 -21.05 5.74 12.01
N GLY A 127 -21.35 4.45 12.04
CA GLY A 127 -21.77 3.73 13.25
C GLY A 127 -20.80 3.89 14.42
N MET A 128 -19.51 3.61 14.22
CA MET A 128 -18.50 3.62 15.28
C MET A 128 -18.33 4.98 15.97
N THR A 129 -18.58 6.08 15.26
CA THR A 129 -18.37 7.43 15.78
C THR A 129 -19.63 8.06 16.37
N GLY A 130 -20.78 7.36 16.38
CA GLY A 130 -22.03 7.85 16.96
C GLY A 130 -23.18 8.04 15.98
N GLY A 131 -23.03 7.59 14.73
CA GLY A 131 -24.06 7.60 13.70
C GLY A 131 -24.20 8.93 12.98
N GLN A 132 -23.07 9.53 12.59
CA GLN A 132 -23.00 10.69 11.71
C GLN A 132 -23.37 10.32 10.26
N HIS A 133 -23.66 11.34 9.46
CA HIS A 133 -23.85 11.24 8.03
C HIS A 133 -22.66 10.57 7.32
N SER A 134 -22.97 9.69 6.38
CA SER A 134 -22.05 8.99 5.47
C SER A 134 -22.34 9.38 4.02
N VAL A 135 -21.42 9.05 3.11
CA VAL A 135 -21.58 9.36 1.67
C VAL A 135 -22.73 8.61 1.01
N THR A 136 -23.27 7.54 1.63
CA THR A 136 -24.42 6.79 1.13
C THR A 136 -25.72 7.13 1.86
N THR A 137 -25.69 8.01 2.87
CA THR A 137 -26.87 8.38 3.65
C THR A 137 -28.00 8.86 2.71
N PRO A 138 -29.18 8.23 2.72
CA PRO A 138 -30.30 8.63 1.88
C PRO A 138 -30.72 10.08 2.13
N LEU A 139 -31.26 10.72 1.08
CA LEU A 139 -31.81 12.06 1.18
C LEU A 139 -32.88 12.13 2.29
N ASP A 140 -32.96 13.27 2.97
CA ASP A 140 -33.88 13.56 4.06
C ASP A 140 -33.71 12.67 5.32
N SER A 141 -32.74 11.74 5.34
CA SER A 141 -32.49 10.87 6.49
C SER A 141 -31.86 11.62 7.67
N ILE A 142 -32.33 11.27 8.86
CA ILE A 142 -31.89 11.83 10.13
C ILE A 142 -30.65 11.09 10.65
N THR A 143 -29.57 11.83 10.90
CA THR A 143 -28.35 11.32 11.54
C THR A 143 -27.93 12.24 12.69
N ALA A 144 -26.84 11.91 13.39
CA ALA A 144 -26.30 12.76 14.45
C ALA A 144 -25.86 14.15 13.95
N THR A 145 -25.50 14.29 12.66
CA THR A 145 -25.04 15.54 12.04
C THR A 145 -26.02 16.13 11.04
N THR A 146 -27.03 15.38 10.62
CA THR A 146 -28.13 15.84 9.75
C THR A 146 -29.45 15.71 10.52
N THR A 147 -29.59 16.45 11.61
CA THR A 147 -30.72 16.32 12.56
C THR A 147 -32.07 16.76 11.98
N LEU A 148 -32.06 17.47 10.84
CA LEU A 148 -33.24 17.92 10.10
C LEU A 148 -33.35 17.26 8.72
N GLY A 149 -32.57 16.21 8.45
CA GLY A 149 -32.53 15.50 7.17
C GLY A 149 -31.24 15.75 6.41
N SER A 150 -30.77 14.74 5.68
CA SER A 150 -29.62 14.87 4.77
C SER A 150 -30.00 15.65 3.53
N THR A 151 -29.14 16.57 3.09
CA THR A 151 -29.32 17.33 1.85
C THR A 151 -28.51 16.80 0.68
N ASP A 152 -27.55 15.93 0.96
CA ASP A 152 -26.58 15.48 -0.02
C ASP A 152 -27.17 14.31 -0.81
N ALA A 153 -26.93 14.30 -2.12
CA ALA A 153 -27.29 13.15 -2.95
C ALA A 153 -26.42 11.95 -2.55
N PRO A 154 -27.02 10.78 -2.23
CA PRO A 154 -26.26 9.61 -1.83
C PRO A 154 -25.41 9.09 -2.99
N MET A 155 -24.15 8.74 -2.68
CA MET A 155 -23.24 8.15 -3.64
C MET A 155 -23.62 6.69 -3.89
N ASP A 156 -23.88 6.34 -5.15
CA ASP A 156 -23.93 4.94 -5.57
C ASP A 156 -22.50 4.39 -5.66
N ILE A 157 -22.05 3.66 -4.63
CA ILE A 157 -20.69 3.10 -4.57
C ILE A 157 -20.46 2.10 -5.71
N ALA A 158 -21.40 1.17 -5.93
CA ALA A 158 -21.27 0.17 -6.98
C ALA A 158 -21.29 0.81 -8.37
N GLY A 159 -22.24 1.73 -8.62
CA GLY A 159 -22.30 2.49 -9.88
C GLY A 159 -21.05 3.34 -10.12
N THR A 160 -20.49 3.95 -9.07
CA THR A 160 -19.23 4.72 -9.16
C THR A 160 -18.05 3.83 -9.57
N ALA A 161 -17.93 2.65 -8.97
CA ALA A 161 -16.88 1.68 -9.32
C ALA A 161 -17.08 1.10 -10.73
N GLN A 162 -18.34 0.88 -11.14
CA GLN A 162 -18.71 0.44 -12.49
C GLN A 162 -18.25 1.44 -13.55
N VAL A 163 -18.61 2.72 -13.39
CA VAL A 163 -18.22 3.80 -14.32
C VAL A 163 -16.70 3.99 -14.38
N ASN A 164 -15.99 3.72 -13.27
CA ASN A 164 -14.53 3.77 -13.24
C ASN A 164 -13.85 2.52 -13.83
N GLY A 165 -14.62 1.55 -14.34
CA GLY A 165 -14.10 0.41 -15.09
C GLY A 165 -13.63 -0.77 -14.24
N GLY A 166 -14.20 -0.95 -13.03
CA GLY A 166 -13.95 -2.14 -12.22
C GLY A 166 -14.41 -3.42 -12.91
N GLY A 167 -13.64 -4.50 -12.81
CA GLY A 167 -13.86 -5.71 -13.61
C GLY A 167 -15.11 -6.52 -13.22
N PHE A 168 -15.38 -6.65 -11.92
CA PHE A 168 -16.58 -7.30 -11.37
C PHE A 168 -17.26 -6.39 -10.35
N ILE A 169 -18.51 -6.01 -10.60
CA ILE A 169 -19.28 -5.14 -9.72
C ILE A 169 -20.62 -5.80 -9.42
N ALA A 170 -20.95 -5.89 -8.14
CA ALA A 170 -22.24 -6.37 -7.68
C ALA A 170 -22.78 -5.51 -6.53
N ARG A 171 -24.07 -5.65 -6.28
CA ARG A 171 -24.77 -5.11 -5.12
C ARG A 171 -25.55 -6.23 -4.45
N ALA A 172 -25.57 -6.24 -3.13
CA ALA A 172 -26.28 -7.26 -2.35
C ALA A 172 -26.79 -6.66 -1.05
N THR A 173 -27.55 -7.45 -0.29
CA THR A 173 -27.90 -7.16 1.10
C THR A 173 -27.30 -8.22 2.02
N ALA A 174 -27.09 -7.86 3.28
CA ALA A 174 -26.70 -8.82 4.33
C ALA A 174 -27.76 -9.92 4.59
N PHE A 175 -28.91 -9.87 3.90
CA PHE A 175 -30.03 -10.79 4.04
C PHE A 175 -30.24 -11.70 2.81
N ASP A 176 -29.39 -11.54 1.79
CA ASP A 176 -29.41 -12.37 0.60
C ASP A 176 -28.87 -13.75 0.93
N LYS A 177 -29.57 -14.80 0.48
CA LYS A 177 -29.22 -16.19 0.81
C LYS A 177 -28.01 -16.68 0.02
N ASP A 178 -27.83 -16.10 -1.16
CA ASP A 178 -26.79 -16.38 -2.15
C ASP A 178 -25.57 -15.46 -2.03
N LEU A 179 -25.48 -14.70 -0.92
CA LEU A 179 -24.34 -13.83 -0.65
C LEU A 179 -22.98 -14.59 -0.64
N PRO A 180 -22.87 -15.80 -0.04
CA PRO A 180 -21.61 -16.57 -0.09
C PRO A 180 -21.16 -16.91 -1.52
N GLU A 181 -22.11 -17.31 -2.38
CA GLU A 181 -21.89 -17.66 -3.78
C GLU A 181 -21.51 -16.41 -4.60
N LEU A 182 -22.13 -15.26 -4.32
CA LEU A 182 -21.77 -13.99 -4.95
C LEU A 182 -20.36 -13.54 -4.56
N ILE A 183 -19.99 -13.65 -3.28
CA ILE A 183 -18.62 -13.36 -2.79
C ILE A 183 -17.64 -14.30 -3.49
N GLN A 184 -17.97 -15.59 -3.61
CA GLN A 184 -17.10 -16.56 -4.28
C GLN A 184 -16.90 -16.18 -5.75
N LYS A 185 -17.97 -15.78 -6.45
CA LYS A 185 -17.90 -15.35 -7.85
C LYS A 185 -17.00 -14.12 -8.00
N ALA A 186 -17.14 -13.13 -7.13
CA ALA A 186 -16.29 -11.93 -7.10
C ALA A 186 -14.81 -12.28 -6.86
N MET A 187 -14.53 -13.18 -5.90
CA MET A 187 -13.18 -13.64 -5.54
C MET A 187 -12.45 -14.45 -6.62
N ASN A 188 -13.21 -15.01 -7.56
CA ASN A 188 -12.69 -15.79 -8.69
C ASN A 188 -12.49 -14.97 -9.96
N HIS A 189 -12.89 -13.70 -9.96
CA HIS A 189 -12.68 -12.80 -11.08
C HIS A 189 -11.20 -12.37 -11.18
N ASP A 190 -10.63 -12.36 -12.39
CA ASP A 190 -9.26 -11.85 -12.63
C ASP A 190 -9.27 -10.32 -12.75
N GLY A 191 -9.39 -9.62 -11.61
CA GLY A 191 -9.46 -8.17 -11.61
C GLY A 191 -10.07 -7.58 -10.35
N PHE A 192 -10.29 -6.28 -10.41
CA PHE A 192 -10.93 -5.57 -9.32
C PHE A 192 -12.37 -6.06 -9.17
N SER A 193 -12.72 -6.56 -7.98
CA SER A 193 -14.09 -6.91 -7.64
C SER A 193 -14.63 -6.04 -6.52
N LEU A 194 -15.89 -5.65 -6.60
CA LEU A 194 -16.60 -4.93 -5.54
C LEU A 194 -18.01 -5.46 -5.35
N ILE A 195 -18.39 -5.69 -4.09
CA ILE A 195 -19.77 -5.98 -3.68
C ILE A 195 -20.20 -4.90 -2.68
N ASP A 196 -21.13 -4.03 -3.11
CA ASP A 196 -21.80 -3.08 -2.21
C ASP A 196 -22.88 -3.82 -1.41
N THR A 197 -22.60 -4.15 -0.14
CA THR A 197 -23.47 -4.97 0.70
C THR A 197 -24.24 -4.09 1.68
N TRP A 198 -25.53 -3.91 1.41
CA TRP A 198 -26.42 -3.08 2.21
C TRP A 198 -26.83 -3.82 3.48
N GLU A 199 -26.73 -3.13 4.61
CA GLU A 199 -26.87 -3.74 5.93
C GLU A 199 -27.46 -2.76 6.97
N LEU A 200 -27.87 -3.27 8.14
CA LEU A 200 -28.58 -2.46 9.14
C LEU A 200 -27.68 -2.07 10.32
N CYS A 201 -27.53 -0.76 10.54
CA CYS A 201 -27.01 -0.19 11.78
C CYS A 201 -28.13 -0.03 12.83
N THR A 202 -28.33 -1.05 13.66
CA THR A 202 -29.40 -1.07 14.68
C THR A 202 -29.21 -0.08 15.83
N ALA A 203 -27.98 0.37 16.07
CA ALA A 203 -27.69 1.32 17.12
C ALA A 203 -28.15 2.76 16.79
N TYR A 204 -28.13 3.12 15.51
CA TYR A 204 -28.19 4.52 15.11
C TYR A 204 -29.05 4.81 13.89
N PHE A 205 -28.82 4.16 12.75
CA PHE A 205 -29.53 4.51 11.51
C PHE A 205 -30.98 4.03 11.55
N VAL A 206 -31.18 2.76 11.94
CA VAL A 206 -32.50 2.14 12.09
C VAL A 206 -33.41 2.95 13.02
N PRO A 207 -33.06 3.21 14.31
CA PRO A 207 -33.97 3.87 15.23
C PRO A 207 -34.24 5.34 14.91
N ARG A 208 -33.38 6.02 14.13
CA ARG A 208 -33.58 7.42 13.74
C ARG A 208 -34.48 7.59 12.51
N ASN A 209 -34.63 6.55 11.70
CA ASN A 209 -35.29 6.64 10.39
C ASN A 209 -36.40 5.60 10.19
N ASP A 210 -36.70 4.76 11.19
CA ASP A 210 -37.61 3.60 11.06
C ASP A 210 -37.25 2.71 9.86
N PHE A 211 -35.94 2.49 9.65
CA PHE A 211 -35.41 1.91 8.43
C PHE A 211 -35.07 0.43 8.64
N GLY A 212 -36.04 -0.45 8.43
CA GLY A 212 -35.86 -1.90 8.50
C GLY A 212 -35.49 -2.54 7.17
N ARG A 213 -35.53 -3.88 7.12
CA ARG A 213 -35.28 -4.64 5.89
C ARG A 213 -36.28 -4.27 4.79
N LYS A 214 -37.54 -4.07 5.14
CA LYS A 214 -38.59 -3.75 4.16
C LYS A 214 -38.31 -2.39 3.52
N GLU A 215 -38.03 -1.39 4.34
CA GLU A 215 -37.74 -0.02 3.92
C GLU A 215 -36.44 0.05 3.11
N MET A 216 -35.43 -0.77 3.45
CA MET A 216 -34.23 -0.96 2.63
C MET A 216 -34.58 -1.43 1.22
N MET A 217 -35.40 -2.48 1.08
CA MET A 217 -35.78 -3.00 -0.24
C MET A 217 -36.61 -1.99 -1.04
N GLU A 218 -37.54 -1.28 -0.39
CA GLU A 218 -38.33 -0.21 -1.02
C GLU A 218 -37.44 0.96 -1.47
N TYR A 219 -36.42 1.30 -0.69
CA TYR A 219 -35.45 2.32 -1.05
C TYR A 219 -34.58 1.88 -2.24
N MET A 220 -34.08 0.64 -2.24
CA MET A 220 -33.36 0.08 -3.40
C MET A 220 -34.18 0.17 -4.69
N ASP A 221 -35.46 -0.21 -4.63
CA ASP A 221 -36.37 -0.17 -5.78
C ASP A 221 -36.60 1.27 -6.27
N SER A 222 -36.88 2.20 -5.36
CA SER A 222 -37.12 3.61 -5.72
C SER A 222 -35.91 4.30 -6.35
N MET A 223 -34.69 3.90 -5.96
CA MET A 223 -33.44 4.39 -6.52
C MET A 223 -32.97 3.59 -7.75
N GLN A 224 -33.69 2.54 -8.15
CA GLN A 224 -33.28 1.60 -9.21
C GLN A 224 -31.92 0.93 -8.93
N MET A 225 -31.61 0.72 -7.65
CA MET A 225 -30.36 0.13 -7.16
C MET A 225 -30.58 -1.35 -6.82
N THR A 226 -31.00 -2.15 -7.80
CA THR A 226 -31.30 -3.57 -7.58
C THR A 226 -30.05 -4.36 -7.16
N SER A 227 -30.26 -5.47 -6.44
CA SER A 227 -29.22 -6.44 -6.11
C SER A 227 -28.87 -7.33 -7.31
N GLY A 228 -27.70 -7.97 -7.24
CA GLY A 228 -27.14 -8.85 -8.26
C GLY A 228 -25.84 -8.32 -8.86
N VAL A 229 -25.34 -9.05 -9.87
CA VAL A 229 -24.16 -8.67 -10.65
C VAL A 229 -24.54 -7.54 -11.63
N LEU A 230 -23.88 -6.40 -11.49
CA LEU A 230 -24.08 -5.21 -12.32
C LEU A 230 -23.10 -5.15 -13.49
N GLN A 231 -21.89 -5.66 -13.30
CA GLN A 231 -20.85 -5.72 -14.33
C GLN A 231 -19.93 -6.91 -14.09
N GLU A 232 -19.55 -7.58 -15.17
CA GLU A 232 -18.52 -8.62 -15.22
C GLU A 232 -17.85 -8.51 -16.59
N THR A 233 -16.55 -8.26 -16.62
CA THR A 233 -15.79 -8.00 -17.86
C THR A 233 -14.70 -9.04 -18.07
N ASP A 234 -14.22 -9.23 -19.30
CA ASP A 234 -13.07 -10.09 -19.59
C ASP A 234 -11.73 -9.33 -19.54
N ARG A 235 -11.71 -8.09 -19.01
CA ARG A 235 -10.50 -7.29 -18.92
C ARG A 235 -9.57 -7.95 -17.89
N PRO A 236 -8.32 -8.32 -18.25
CA PRO A 236 -7.39 -8.94 -17.31
C PRO A 236 -7.01 -7.98 -16.19
N SER A 237 -6.60 -8.53 -15.06
CA SER A 237 -6.11 -7.71 -13.95
C SER A 237 -4.87 -6.91 -14.32
N PHE A 238 -4.61 -5.88 -13.53
CA PHE A 238 -3.34 -5.14 -13.60
C PHE A 238 -2.15 -6.08 -13.46
N GLN A 239 -2.20 -7.03 -12.54
CA GLN A 239 -1.14 -7.99 -12.24
C GLN A 239 -0.85 -8.88 -13.46
N THR A 240 -1.89 -9.47 -14.06
CA THR A 240 -1.78 -10.27 -15.28
C THR A 240 -1.18 -9.46 -16.43
N SER A 241 -1.70 -8.26 -16.66
CA SER A 241 -1.23 -7.36 -17.73
C SER A 241 0.23 -6.95 -17.52
N TYR A 242 0.59 -6.57 -16.30
CA TYR A 242 1.94 -6.12 -15.95
C TYR A 242 2.97 -7.26 -16.06
N LYS A 243 2.63 -8.47 -15.61
CA LYS A 243 3.48 -9.66 -15.75
C LYS A 243 3.78 -9.97 -17.22
N ASN A 244 2.79 -9.85 -18.09
CA ASN A 244 2.97 -10.04 -19.54
C ASN A 244 3.90 -9.00 -20.15
N ILE A 245 3.75 -7.72 -19.79
CA ILE A 245 4.64 -6.64 -20.24
C ILE A 245 6.07 -6.86 -19.75
N GLN A 246 6.25 -7.23 -18.48
CA GLN A 246 7.56 -7.52 -17.90
C GLN A 246 8.26 -8.68 -18.61
N LYS A 247 7.51 -9.75 -18.92
CA LYS A 247 8.04 -10.87 -19.70
C LYS A 247 8.52 -10.42 -21.08
N GLN A 248 7.70 -9.69 -21.82
CA GLN A 248 8.07 -9.16 -23.14
C GLN A 248 9.30 -8.23 -23.06
N ALA A 249 9.34 -7.34 -22.07
CA ALA A 249 10.48 -6.44 -21.86
C ALA A 249 11.77 -7.22 -21.57
N SER A 250 11.70 -8.27 -20.74
CA SER A 250 12.86 -9.11 -20.41
C SER A 250 13.41 -9.89 -21.61
N GLU A 251 12.55 -10.27 -22.56
CA GLU A 251 12.94 -10.98 -23.79
C GLU A 251 13.54 -10.03 -24.83
N GLN A 252 13.03 -8.78 -24.92
CA GLN A 252 13.45 -7.80 -25.93
C GLN A 252 14.64 -6.93 -25.50
N SER A 253 14.75 -6.65 -24.21
CA SER A 253 15.81 -5.83 -23.62
C SER A 253 16.07 -6.37 -22.23
N PRO A 254 16.73 -7.54 -22.11
CA PRO A 254 17.15 -8.03 -20.81
C PRO A 254 17.88 -6.87 -20.14
N MET A 255 17.48 -6.53 -18.92
CA MET A 255 18.27 -5.61 -18.10
C MET A 255 19.61 -6.29 -17.83
N SER A 256 20.54 -6.21 -18.77
CA SER A 256 21.94 -6.26 -18.42
C SER A 256 22.18 -4.93 -17.72
N GLY A 257 22.03 -4.93 -16.39
CA GLY A 257 22.78 -3.97 -15.61
C GLY A 257 24.23 -3.99 -16.11
N LEU A 258 24.93 -2.85 -16.05
CA LEU A 258 26.34 -2.84 -16.40
C LEU A 258 27.07 -3.86 -15.50
N VAL A 259 27.37 -5.04 -16.05
CA VAL A 259 28.13 -6.05 -15.33
C VAL A 259 29.58 -5.62 -15.40
N LEU A 260 30.11 -5.18 -14.27
CA LEU A 260 31.53 -4.86 -14.13
C LEU A 260 32.27 -6.11 -13.69
N ASP A 261 32.64 -6.95 -14.65
CA ASP A 261 33.48 -8.12 -14.38
C ASP A 261 34.82 -7.69 -13.79
N THR A 262 35.31 -8.43 -12.80
CA THR A 262 36.64 -8.21 -12.22
C THR A 262 37.71 -8.32 -13.30
N LYS A 263 38.47 -7.24 -13.51
CA LYS A 263 39.57 -7.14 -14.47
C LYS A 263 40.92 -6.89 -13.80
N PHE A 264 40.91 -6.40 -12.56
CA PHE A 264 42.10 -6.02 -11.82
C PHE A 264 42.08 -6.65 -10.43
N SER A 265 43.24 -6.67 -9.77
CA SER A 265 43.39 -7.13 -8.39
C SER A 265 43.58 -5.94 -7.45
N SER A 266 42.99 -6.00 -6.27
CA SER A 266 43.25 -5.06 -5.18
C SER A 266 44.03 -5.72 -4.05
N ASN A 267 44.83 -4.92 -3.34
CA ASN A 267 45.48 -5.29 -2.08
C ASN A 267 44.78 -4.64 -0.86
N LEU A 268 43.55 -4.17 -1.01
CA LEU A 268 42.79 -3.55 0.08
C LEU A 268 42.37 -4.61 1.12
N GLU A 269 42.91 -4.49 2.33
CA GLU A 269 42.63 -5.46 3.41
C GLU A 269 41.44 -5.07 4.29
N LYS A 270 41.05 -3.79 4.29
CA LYS A 270 39.98 -3.26 5.15
C LYS A 270 39.08 -2.29 4.39
N PRO A 271 37.80 -2.14 4.80
CA PRO A 271 36.92 -1.16 4.16
C PRO A 271 37.45 0.26 4.28
N ILE A 272 37.28 1.04 3.21
CA ILE A 272 37.61 2.47 3.15
C ILE A 272 36.36 3.28 2.79
N ARG A 273 36.15 4.37 3.51
CA ARG A 273 34.99 5.26 3.41
C ARG A 273 35.44 6.62 2.91
N ILE A 274 34.98 6.98 1.71
CA ILE A 274 35.44 8.15 0.97
C ILE A 274 34.27 9.10 0.77
N ILE A 275 34.48 10.38 1.06
CA ILE A 275 33.55 11.46 0.75
C ILE A 275 34.17 12.38 -0.29
N LEU A 276 33.48 12.62 -1.39
CA LEU A 276 33.80 13.68 -2.33
C LEU A 276 32.74 14.77 -2.18
N ALA A 277 33.16 16.01 -1.93
CA ALA A 277 32.26 17.13 -1.67
C ALA A 277 32.64 18.34 -2.52
N GLY A 278 31.65 18.95 -3.16
CA GLY A 278 31.81 20.14 -3.99
C GLY A 278 30.48 20.82 -4.26
N ALA A 279 30.38 21.47 -5.40
CA ALA A 279 29.21 22.19 -5.87
C ALA A 279 28.63 21.57 -7.15
N ALA A 280 27.40 21.95 -7.46
CA ALA A 280 26.73 21.58 -8.70
C ALA A 280 27.59 21.91 -9.93
N GLY A 281 27.61 21.02 -10.92
CA GLY A 281 28.40 21.18 -12.14
C GLY A 281 29.87 20.73 -12.05
N GLN A 282 30.43 20.56 -10.84
CA GLN A 282 31.84 20.15 -10.65
C GLN A 282 32.10 18.64 -10.79
N LYS A 283 31.13 17.87 -11.32
CA LYS A 283 31.27 16.43 -11.61
C LYS A 283 31.60 15.55 -10.39
N VAL A 284 31.32 15.99 -9.16
CA VAL A 284 31.55 15.21 -7.92
C VAL A 284 30.92 13.81 -7.98
N VAL A 285 29.64 13.72 -8.36
CA VAL A 285 28.93 12.44 -8.49
C VAL A 285 29.54 11.55 -9.59
N SER A 286 29.99 12.16 -10.69
CA SER A 286 30.67 11.43 -11.77
C SER A 286 32.03 10.87 -11.32
N ALA A 287 32.78 11.63 -10.52
CA ALA A 287 34.03 11.15 -9.92
C ALA A 287 33.78 9.99 -8.94
N GLY A 288 32.74 10.10 -8.09
CA GLY A 288 32.34 9.01 -7.20
C GLY A 288 31.92 7.74 -7.96
N ASN A 289 31.23 7.91 -9.09
CA ASN A 289 30.91 6.80 -10.01
C ASN A 289 32.15 6.13 -10.60
N LEU A 290 33.10 6.93 -11.06
CA LEU A 290 34.33 6.42 -11.66
C LEU A 290 35.13 5.61 -10.63
N LEU A 291 35.27 6.15 -9.42
CA LEU A 291 35.97 5.49 -8.32
C LEU A 291 35.27 4.18 -7.92
N ALA A 292 33.94 4.21 -7.79
CA ALA A 292 33.17 3.03 -7.43
C ALA A 292 33.25 1.93 -8.49
N SER A 293 33.22 2.32 -9.76
CA SER A 293 33.36 1.40 -10.89
C SER A 293 34.75 0.78 -10.93
N ALA A 294 35.80 1.58 -10.70
CA ALA A 294 37.18 1.10 -10.65
C ALA A 294 37.40 0.10 -9.50
N ALA A 295 36.82 0.36 -8.32
CA ALA A 295 36.85 -0.56 -7.19
C ALA A 295 36.14 -1.88 -7.51
N THR A 296 34.96 -1.82 -8.12
CA THR A 296 34.20 -3.02 -8.55
C THR A 296 34.99 -3.82 -9.59
N LEU A 297 35.58 -3.16 -10.59
CA LEU A 297 36.47 -3.79 -11.58
C LEU A 297 37.73 -4.39 -10.94
N SER A 298 38.08 -3.99 -9.72
CA SER A 298 39.22 -4.53 -8.95
C SER A 298 38.80 -5.67 -8.00
N GLY A 299 37.57 -6.17 -8.13
CA GLY A 299 37.05 -7.28 -7.33
C GLY A 299 36.56 -6.89 -5.93
N LEU A 300 36.36 -5.59 -5.67
CA LEU A 300 35.91 -5.09 -4.38
C LEU A 300 34.40 -4.82 -4.37
N TRP A 301 33.77 -5.07 -3.23
CA TRP A 301 32.40 -4.68 -2.97
C TRP A 301 32.33 -3.17 -2.79
N THR A 302 31.39 -2.55 -3.49
CA THR A 302 31.30 -1.10 -3.52
C THR A 302 29.86 -0.62 -3.35
N SER A 303 29.67 0.39 -2.51
CA SER A 303 28.43 1.16 -2.43
C SER A 303 28.72 2.62 -2.76
N ARG A 304 27.84 3.24 -3.56
CA ARG A 304 27.90 4.67 -3.88
C ARG A 304 26.57 5.32 -3.56
N ARG A 305 26.59 6.37 -2.75
CA ARG A 305 25.45 7.28 -2.56
C ARG A 305 25.80 8.65 -3.12
N ALA A 306 24.78 9.38 -3.55
CA ALA A 306 24.93 10.78 -3.93
C ALA A 306 23.89 11.61 -3.19
N ASP A 307 24.30 12.78 -2.71
CA ASP A 307 23.44 13.77 -2.08
C ASP A 307 23.65 15.11 -2.81
N PHE A 308 22.57 15.66 -3.34
CA PHE A 308 22.53 16.94 -4.03
C PHE A 308 21.08 17.43 -4.04
N PRO A 309 20.85 18.75 -4.04
CA PRO A 309 19.50 19.30 -4.10
C PRO A 309 18.86 19.06 -5.48
N ILE A 310 17.53 19.11 -5.54
CA ILE A 310 16.76 19.02 -6.80
C ILE A 310 16.95 20.22 -7.73
N THR A 311 17.66 21.26 -7.27
CA THR A 311 17.94 22.48 -8.03
C THR A 311 19.01 22.24 -9.08
N ILE A 312 18.73 22.64 -10.33
CA ILE A 312 19.65 22.46 -11.46
C ILE A 312 20.77 23.51 -11.35
N GLN A 313 22.03 23.06 -11.45
CA GLN A 313 23.25 23.87 -11.50
C GLN A 313 23.56 24.74 -10.26
N THR A 314 22.84 24.58 -9.14
CA THR A 314 23.14 25.31 -7.89
C THR A 314 23.12 24.39 -6.68
N GLY A 315 23.89 24.74 -5.66
CA GLY A 315 23.98 24.03 -4.38
C GLY A 315 25.12 23.02 -4.30
N PHE A 316 25.16 22.28 -3.19
CA PHE A 316 26.21 21.30 -2.91
C PHE A 316 26.07 20.04 -3.80
N SER A 317 27.17 19.33 -3.97
CA SER A 317 27.20 18.00 -4.57
C SER A 317 28.12 17.11 -3.75
N VAL A 318 27.59 16.00 -3.23
CA VAL A 318 28.33 15.05 -2.40
C VAL A 318 28.19 13.65 -2.98
N ALA A 319 29.31 12.92 -3.00
CA ALA A 319 29.33 11.48 -3.27
C ALA A 319 29.96 10.75 -2.07
N GLU A 320 29.24 9.77 -1.54
CA GLU A 320 29.72 8.86 -0.50
C GLU A 320 30.07 7.53 -1.16
N ILE A 321 31.30 7.05 -0.98
CA ILE A 321 31.77 5.78 -1.53
C ILE A 321 32.30 4.90 -0.41
N VAL A 322 31.77 3.68 -0.29
CA VAL A 322 32.32 2.63 0.57
C VAL A 322 32.92 1.58 -0.34
N ILE A 323 34.20 1.29 -0.17
CA ILE A 323 34.92 0.23 -0.89
C ILE A 323 35.39 -0.80 0.13
N SER A 324 35.14 -2.07 -0.12
CA SER A 324 35.38 -3.15 0.84
C SER A 324 35.83 -4.44 0.17
N PRO A 325 36.75 -5.22 0.78
CA PRO A 325 37.03 -6.60 0.34
C PRO A 325 35.87 -7.57 0.63
N GLU A 326 34.94 -7.19 1.51
CA GLU A 326 33.75 -7.96 1.92
C GLU A 326 32.44 -7.24 1.55
N PRO A 327 31.29 -7.93 1.45
CA PRO A 327 29.99 -7.32 1.14
C PRO A 327 29.67 -6.05 1.96
N VAL A 328 29.12 -5.03 1.29
CA VAL A 328 28.73 -3.77 1.92
C VAL A 328 27.25 -3.84 2.31
N ASP A 329 26.98 -4.16 3.58
CA ASP A 329 25.61 -4.30 4.10
C ASP A 329 24.97 -2.97 4.53
N TYR A 330 25.80 -1.94 4.77
CA TYR A 330 25.34 -0.59 5.10
C TYR A 330 26.04 0.45 4.21
N SER A 331 25.24 1.21 3.47
CA SER A 331 25.73 2.13 2.45
C SER A 331 26.10 3.52 2.98
N GLY A 332 25.78 3.85 4.23
CA GLY A 332 26.04 5.15 4.83
C GLY A 332 27.44 5.28 5.44
N ILE A 333 27.98 6.51 5.44
CA ILE A 333 29.26 6.82 6.09
C ILE A 333 29.01 7.67 7.35
N VAL A 334 29.39 7.13 8.51
CA VAL A 334 29.32 7.86 9.79
C VAL A 334 30.67 8.51 10.13
N LYS A 335 31.77 7.79 9.90
CA LYS A 335 33.15 8.26 10.07
C LYS A 335 33.90 8.04 8.75
N PRO A 336 34.22 9.10 8.00
CA PRO A 336 35.03 9.00 6.78
C PRO A 336 36.49 8.66 7.11
N ASP A 337 37.11 7.86 6.24
CA ASP A 337 38.56 7.62 6.25
C ASP A 337 39.26 8.67 5.37
N ILE A 338 38.64 9.02 4.23
CA ILE A 338 39.13 10.05 3.30
C ILE A 338 38.00 11.03 2.96
N VAL A 339 38.32 12.32 2.94
CA VAL A 339 37.43 13.37 2.44
C VAL A 339 38.18 14.19 1.39
N ALA A 340 37.53 14.53 0.28
CA ALA A 340 38.03 15.49 -0.69
C ALA A 340 37.00 16.61 -0.90
N ILE A 341 37.42 17.87 -0.70
CA ILE A 341 36.54 19.04 -0.76
C ILE A 341 37.03 20.03 -1.81
N ILE A 342 36.17 20.38 -2.77
CA ILE A 342 36.53 21.27 -3.89
C ILE A 342 35.63 22.50 -4.03
N ALA A 343 34.70 22.72 -3.09
CA ALA A 343 33.86 23.92 -3.03
C ALA A 343 33.30 24.17 -1.62
N GLN A 344 32.97 25.43 -1.34
CA GLN A 344 32.46 25.87 -0.05
C GLN A 344 31.08 25.26 0.28
N GLU A 345 30.22 25.07 -0.72
CA GLU A 345 28.91 24.44 -0.56
C GLU A 345 29.04 22.99 -0.09
N GLY A 346 30.00 22.26 -0.67
CA GLY A 346 30.35 20.90 -0.27
C GLY A 346 30.87 20.89 1.17
N LYS A 347 31.85 21.76 1.48
CA LYS A 347 32.42 21.93 2.82
C LYS A 347 31.33 22.15 3.88
N ALA A 348 30.43 23.11 3.64
CA ALA A 348 29.34 23.43 4.54
C ALA A 348 28.39 22.25 4.76
N LYS A 349 28.11 21.48 3.71
CA LYS A 349 27.22 20.31 3.77
C LYS A 349 27.80 19.16 4.60
N ILE A 350 29.12 18.94 4.52
CA ILE A 350 29.76 17.76 5.14
C ILE A 350 30.47 18.05 6.46
N SER A 351 30.31 19.24 7.05
CA SER A 351 30.98 19.64 8.30
C SER A 351 30.82 18.61 9.43
N ARG A 352 29.62 18.04 9.60
CA ARG A 352 29.38 16.98 10.59
C ARG A 352 30.27 15.74 10.35
N LEU A 353 30.57 15.42 9.09
CA LEU A 353 31.38 14.28 8.71
C LEU A 353 32.87 14.56 8.90
N THR A 354 33.35 15.75 8.56
CA THR A 354 34.76 16.15 8.80
C THR A 354 35.08 16.20 10.29
N ASN A 355 34.16 16.70 11.10
CA ASN A 355 34.30 16.74 12.56
C ASN A 355 34.25 15.35 13.22
N ALA A 356 33.69 14.35 12.54
CA ALA A 356 33.60 12.97 13.03
C ALA A 356 34.77 12.09 12.59
N MET A 357 35.70 12.61 11.79
CA MET A 357 36.88 11.87 11.33
C MET A 357 37.85 11.62 12.48
N GLU A 358 38.52 10.48 12.44
CA GLU A 358 39.59 10.15 13.37
C GLU A 358 40.92 10.75 12.88
N SER A 359 41.92 10.89 13.76
CA SER A 359 43.23 11.45 13.43
C SER A 359 44.04 10.63 12.41
N THR A 360 43.63 9.39 12.15
CA THR A 360 44.17 8.55 11.08
C THR A 360 43.59 8.87 9.71
N GLY A 361 42.49 9.62 9.65
CA GLY A 361 41.85 10.03 8.41
C GLY A 361 42.64 11.10 7.66
N THR A 362 42.25 11.36 6.41
CA THR A 362 42.89 12.39 5.57
C THR A 362 41.86 13.24 4.85
N ILE A 363 42.04 14.55 4.87
CA ILE A 363 41.22 15.54 4.17
C ILE A 363 42.05 16.19 3.08
N TYR A 364 41.63 16.07 1.84
CA TYR A 364 42.15 16.86 0.72
C TYR A 364 41.21 18.03 0.48
N HIS A 365 41.73 19.25 0.29
CA HIS A 365 40.89 20.39 -0.02
C HIS A 365 41.54 21.38 -0.98
N SER A 366 40.71 22.14 -1.70
CA SER A 366 41.19 23.28 -2.50
C SER A 366 41.69 24.40 -1.58
N GLU A 367 42.79 25.06 -1.98
CA GLU A 367 43.47 26.08 -1.16
C GLU A 367 42.58 27.27 -0.77
N ASP A 368 41.57 27.57 -1.60
CA ASP A 368 40.64 28.69 -1.44
C ASP A 368 39.53 28.45 -0.39
N LEU A 369 39.44 27.25 0.18
CA LEU A 369 38.38 26.87 1.10
C LEU A 369 38.64 27.29 2.56
N GLY A 370 39.86 27.72 2.89
CA GLY A 370 40.28 28.05 4.25
C GLY A 370 40.19 26.87 5.23
N ASP A 371 40.35 27.15 6.52
CA ASP A 371 40.51 26.13 7.57
C ASP A 371 39.33 25.16 7.67
N ILE A 372 39.62 23.86 7.76
CA ILE A 372 38.64 22.80 7.95
C ILE A 372 38.75 22.30 9.39
N ASP A 373 37.62 22.30 10.10
CA ASP A 373 37.54 21.76 11.45
C ASP A 373 37.56 20.22 11.39
N SER A 374 38.65 19.62 11.86
CA SER A 374 38.82 18.17 11.94
C SER A 374 40.03 17.80 12.80
N GLU A 375 39.99 16.61 13.41
CA GLU A 375 41.17 15.98 14.03
C GLU A 375 42.02 15.19 13.01
N ALA A 376 41.54 15.02 11.78
CA ALA A 376 42.21 14.31 10.70
C ALA A 376 43.42 15.07 10.14
N ASN A 377 44.25 14.38 9.37
CA ASN A 377 45.35 15.01 8.63
C ASN A 377 44.77 15.83 7.48
N ILE A 378 45.16 17.11 7.36
CA ILE A 378 44.69 18.05 6.32
C ILE A 378 45.82 18.32 5.32
#